data_AF-A0AAV0WJF1-F1
#
_entry.id   AF-A0AAV0WJF1-F1
#
_cell.length_a   1.000
_cell.length_b   1.000
_cell.length_c   1.000
_cell.angle_alpha   90.00
_cell.angle_beta   90.00
_cell.angle_gamma   90.00
#
_symmetry.space_group_name_H-M   'P 1'
#
loop_
_entity.id
_entity.type
_entity.pdbx_description
1 polymer ?
#
loop_
_entity_poly.entity_id
_entity_poly.type
_entity_poly.pdbx_seq_one_letter_code
_entity_poly.pdbx_strand_id
1 'polypeptide(L)'
;MRTDKSFSELWLKTIQFCETNDISIEVSHPITKRKRTQPTNLMNFHLETTTSANFDEQDQDVSEAYWRRTVYFPIIDTIINNLKFRFSTENLHMAKAIDSFMDTDFEKSQYFEKKLLLKCNEY
;
A
#
# COMPACT_ATOMS: atom_id res chain seq x y z
N MET A 1 -6.99 -0.83 12.43
CA MET A 1 -6.03 -1.41 11.47
C MET A 1 -5.00 -0.36 11.06
N ARG A 2 -5.43 0.84 10.64
CA ARG A 2 -4.58 2.03 10.66
C ARG A 2 -4.81 2.82 11.97
N THR A 3 -4.33 2.30 13.08
CA THR A 3 -4.40 2.99 14.38
C THR A 3 -3.06 2.93 15.08
N ASP A 4 -2.74 3.99 15.81
CA ASP A 4 -1.47 4.11 16.52
C ASP A 4 -1.26 2.96 17.50
N LYS A 5 -2.33 2.59 18.22
CA LYS A 5 -2.35 1.42 19.10
C LYS A 5 -1.93 0.12 18.39
N SER A 6 -2.45 -0.13 17.20
CA SER A 6 -2.13 -1.35 16.45
C SER A 6 -0.67 -1.38 15.96
N PHE A 7 -0.13 -0.20 15.64
CA PHE A 7 1.29 -0.09 15.32
C PHE A 7 2.14 -0.36 16.56
N SER A 8 1.85 0.27 17.70
CA SER A 8 2.61 0.07 18.94
C SER A 8 2.62 -1.40 19.39
N GLU A 9 1.49 -2.10 19.29
CA GLU A 9 1.42 -3.54 19.61
C GLU A 9 2.33 -4.39 18.70
N LEU A 10 2.37 -4.09 17.40
CA LEU A 10 3.24 -4.79 16.44
C LEU A 10 4.71 -4.42 16.65
N TRP A 11 4.98 -3.15 16.92
CA TRP A 11 6.32 -2.63 17.16
C TRP A 11 6.94 -3.25 18.41
N LEU A 12 6.20 -3.33 19.52
CA LEU A 12 6.67 -4.00 20.74
C LEU A 12 7.01 -5.48 20.51
N LYS A 13 6.19 -6.21 19.75
CA LYS A 13 6.50 -7.59 19.36
C LYS A 13 7.74 -7.69 18.49
N THR A 14 7.97 -6.70 17.64
CA THR A 14 9.13 -6.63 16.75
C THR A 14 10.40 -6.37 17.56
N ILE A 15 10.36 -5.43 18.50
CA ILE A 15 11.46 -5.18 19.46
C ILE A 15 11.77 -6.44 20.25
N GLN A 16 10.77 -7.07 20.87
CA GLN A 16 10.96 -8.28 21.66
C GLN A 16 11.59 -9.42 20.84
N PHE A 17 11.16 -9.58 19.59
CA PHE A 17 11.73 -10.56 18.68
C PHE A 17 13.20 -10.26 18.35
N CYS A 18 13.53 -9.00 18.08
CA CYS A 18 14.90 -8.60 17.76
C CYS A 18 15.84 -8.73 18.96
N GLU A 19 15.40 -8.34 20.15
CA GLU A 19 16.15 -8.56 21.41
C GLU A 19 16.41 -10.04 21.68
N THR A 20 15.43 -10.90 21.41
CA THR A 20 15.57 -12.36 21.62
C THR A 20 16.58 -12.99 20.66
N ASN A 21 16.82 -12.38 19.49
CA ASN A 21 17.63 -12.95 18.42
C ASN A 21 18.90 -12.14 18.12
N ASP A 22 19.27 -11.16 18.96
CA ASP A 22 20.38 -10.24 18.75
C ASP A 22 20.37 -9.56 17.36
N ILE A 23 19.18 -9.18 16.89
CA ILE A 23 19.00 -8.51 15.59
C ILE A 23 19.00 -6.99 15.81
N SER A 24 19.88 -6.28 15.11
CA SER A 24 19.86 -4.81 15.12
C SER A 24 18.65 -4.26 14.38
N ILE A 25 17.87 -3.41 15.05
CA ILE A 25 16.73 -2.65 14.50
C ILE A 25 17.15 -1.28 13.94
N GLU A 26 18.38 -0.87 14.20
CA GLU A 26 18.85 0.47 13.85
C GLU A 26 18.80 0.70 12.34
N VAL A 27 18.15 1.79 11.95
CA VAL A 27 18.08 2.21 10.56
C VAL A 27 19.35 3.01 10.26
N SER A 28 20.27 2.43 9.49
CA SER A 28 21.39 3.19 8.95
C SER A 28 20.84 4.32 8.07
N HIS A 29 21.17 5.57 8.40
CA HIS A 29 20.73 6.74 7.67
C HIS A 29 21.01 6.56 6.17
N PRO A 30 19.99 6.61 5.29
CA PRO A 30 20.25 6.54 3.87
C PRO A 30 20.96 7.84 3.45
N ILE A 31 22.28 7.77 3.28
CA ILE A 31 23.05 8.79 2.54
C ILE A 31 22.63 8.66 1.07
N THR A 32 21.46 9.14 0.72
CA THR A 32 21.00 9.15 -0.67
C THR A 32 20.74 10.58 -1.11
N LYS A 33 21.71 11.14 -1.85
CA LYS A 33 21.63 12.43 -2.56
C LYS A 33 20.56 12.47 -3.67
N ARG A 34 19.77 11.41 -3.84
CA ARG A 34 18.76 11.32 -4.91
C ARG A 34 17.44 11.89 -4.40
N LYS A 35 17.07 13.09 -4.88
CA LYS A 35 15.70 13.61 -4.78
C LYS A 35 14.76 12.59 -5.43
N ARG A 36 13.96 11.91 -4.61
CA ARG A 36 12.93 10.99 -5.09
C ARG A 36 11.73 11.84 -5.52
N THR A 37 11.55 12.03 -6.83
CA THR A 37 10.32 12.61 -7.38
C THR A 37 9.18 11.60 -7.21
N GLN A 38 8.05 12.05 -6.67
CA GLN A 38 6.87 11.20 -6.49
C GLN A 38 6.37 10.71 -7.86
N PRO A 39 6.25 9.40 -8.10
CA PRO A 39 5.62 8.92 -9.32
C PRO A 39 4.13 9.25 -9.29
N THR A 40 3.60 9.72 -10.41
CA THR A 40 2.20 10.17 -10.58
C THR A 40 1.16 9.14 -10.16
N ASN A 41 1.51 7.85 -10.20
CA ASN A 41 0.63 6.73 -9.83
C ASN A 41 0.44 6.55 -8.30
N LEU A 42 1.12 7.34 -7.45
CA LEU A 42 1.05 7.21 -5.99
C LEU A 42 0.34 8.39 -5.29
N MET A 43 -0.44 9.20 -6.00
CA MET A 43 -1.18 10.35 -5.43
C MET A 43 -2.17 9.97 -4.31
N ASN A 44 -2.70 8.74 -4.34
CA ASN A 44 -3.67 8.26 -3.35
C ASN A 44 -3.03 7.75 -2.05
N PHE A 45 -1.70 7.81 -1.93
CA PHE A 45 -0.98 7.38 -0.73
C PHE A 45 -0.51 8.61 0.05
N HIS A 46 -0.60 8.54 1.38
CA HIS A 46 -0.01 9.56 2.23
C HIS A 46 1.52 9.40 2.21
N LEU A 47 2.17 10.15 1.32
CA LEU A 47 3.61 10.16 1.16
C LEU A 47 4.15 11.44 1.79
N GLU A 48 4.67 11.35 3.02
CA GLU A 48 5.45 12.45 3.58
C GLU A 48 6.87 12.38 3.02
N THR A 49 7.19 13.30 2.11
CA THR A 49 8.57 13.51 1.66
C THR A 49 9.38 14.06 2.82
N THR A 50 10.16 13.21 3.49
CA THR A 50 11.08 13.64 4.54
C THR A 50 12.24 14.39 3.87
N THR A 51 12.20 15.72 3.88
CA THR A 51 13.34 16.54 3.50
C THR A 51 14.40 16.44 4.59
N SER A 52 15.66 16.20 4.19
CA SER A 52 16.82 16.00 5.08
C SER A 52 17.17 17.16 6.02
N ALA A 53 16.34 18.21 6.09
CA ALA A 53 16.53 19.38 6.94
C ALA A 53 15.96 19.22 8.36
N ASN A 54 15.25 18.11 8.66
CA ASN A 54 14.59 17.90 9.95
C ASN A 54 15.27 16.82 10.83
N PHE A 55 16.48 16.37 10.49
CA PHE A 55 17.21 15.42 11.31
C PHE A 55 18.14 16.17 12.26
N ASP A 56 17.59 16.66 13.37
CA ASP A 56 18.41 16.92 14.56
C ASP A 56 18.75 15.57 15.20
N GLU A 57 20.05 15.33 15.39
CA GLU A 57 20.71 14.03 15.61
C GLU A 57 20.49 13.36 16.98
N GLN A 58 19.38 13.60 17.68
CA GLN A 58 19.16 12.98 19.00
C GLN A 58 17.72 12.57 19.21
N ASP A 59 17.33 11.39 18.73
CA ASP A 59 16.19 10.71 19.33
C ASP A 59 16.20 9.20 19.07
N GLN A 60 16.07 8.41 20.13
CA GLN A 60 15.78 6.97 20.03
C GLN A 60 14.44 6.71 19.28
N ASP A 61 13.62 7.74 19.09
CA ASP A 61 12.35 7.74 18.35
C ASP A 61 12.53 7.75 16.80
N VAL A 62 13.75 7.96 16.28
CA VAL A 62 13.97 8.05 14.83
C VAL A 62 13.70 6.73 14.10
N SER A 63 14.07 5.59 14.71
CA SER A 63 13.85 4.27 14.09
C SER A 63 12.38 3.89 14.10
N GLU A 64 11.68 4.09 15.22
CA GLU A 64 10.24 3.82 15.32
C GLU A 64 9.46 4.69 14.33
N ALA A 65 9.73 6.00 14.31
CA ALA A 65 9.10 6.93 13.36
C ALA A 65 9.40 6.56 11.90
N TYR A 66 10.63 6.14 11.59
CA TYR A 66 11.00 5.70 10.25
C TYR A 66 10.22 4.46 9.81
N TRP A 67 10.22 3.40 10.63
CA TRP A 67 9.52 2.14 10.31
C TRP A 67 8.01 2.35 10.22
N ARG A 68 7.45 3.18 11.10
CA ARG A 68 6.04 3.56 11.08
C ARG A 68 5.64 4.25 9.78
N ARG A 69 6.38 5.28 9.37
CA ARG A 69 6.05 6.12 8.21
C ARG A 69 6.42 5.47 6.88
N THR A 70 7.57 4.80 6.81
CA THR A 70 8.14 4.33 5.54
C THR A 70 7.69 2.92 5.18
N VAL A 71 7.31 2.12 6.18
CA VAL A 71 7.03 0.70 5.99
C VAL A 71 5.61 0.35 6.42
N TYR A 72 5.27 0.59 7.69
CA TYR A 72 3.98 0.14 8.23
C TYR A 72 2.79 0.78 7.51
N PHE A 73 2.70 2.12 7.49
CA PHE A 73 1.57 2.79 6.84
C PHE A 73 1.49 2.50 5.34
N PRO A 74 2.58 2.55 4.55
CA PRO A 74 2.51 2.24 3.13
C PRO A 74 2.02 0.83 2.83
N ILE A 75 2.45 -0.18 3.61
CA ILE A 75 1.99 -1.56 3.42
C ILE A 75 0.49 -1.66 3.73
N ILE A 76 0.05 -1.13 4.87
CA ILE A 76 -1.36 -1.20 5.28
C ILE A 76 -2.26 -0.43 4.29
N ASP A 77 -1.85 0.77 3.88
CA ASP A 77 -2.60 1.57 2.90
C ASP A 77 -2.66 0.86 1.55
N THR A 78 -1.58 0.19 1.14
CA THR A 78 -1.56 -0.63 -0.09
C THR A 78 -2.56 -1.77 -0.01
N ILE A 79 -2.57 -2.52 1.10
CA ILE A 79 -3.53 -3.62 1.29
C ILE A 79 -4.96 -3.06 1.25
N ILE A 80 -5.24 -1.99 2.00
CA ILE A 80 -6.58 -1.38 2.05
C ILE A 80 -7.01 -0.91 0.65
N ASN A 81 -6.15 -0.20 -0.08
CA ASN A 81 -6.48 0.32 -1.40
C ASN A 81 -6.73 -0.82 -2.41
N ASN A 82 -5.91 -1.87 -2.37
CA ASN A 82 -6.13 -3.04 -3.23
C ASN A 82 -7.43 -3.77 -2.89
N LEU A 83 -7.77 -3.91 -1.60
CA LEU A 83 -9.03 -4.52 -1.19
C LEU A 83 -10.24 -3.68 -1.61
N LYS A 84 -10.18 -2.35 -1.40
CA LYS A 84 -11.22 -1.42 -1.87
C LYS A 84 -11.40 -1.50 -3.38
N PHE A 85 -10.31 -1.56 -4.13
CA PHE A 85 -10.36 -1.74 -5.57
C PHE A 85 -10.98 -3.09 -5.92
N ARG A 86 -10.47 -4.20 -5.38
CA ARG A 86 -10.93 -5.56 -5.70
C ARG A 86 -12.41 -5.79 -5.39
N PHE A 87 -12.88 -5.25 -4.27
CA PHE A 87 -14.27 -5.38 -3.82
C PHE A 87 -15.13 -4.15 -4.14
N SER A 88 -14.69 -3.30 -5.07
CA SER A 88 -15.52 -2.20 -5.56
C SER A 88 -16.76 -2.77 -6.26
N THR A 89 -17.87 -2.01 -6.22
CA THR A 89 -19.10 -2.41 -6.90
C THR A 89 -18.87 -2.67 -8.39
N GLU A 90 -18.04 -1.86 -9.04
CA GLU A 90 -17.68 -2.01 -10.44
C GLU A 90 -16.92 -3.32 -10.70
N ASN A 91 -15.90 -3.63 -9.89
CA ASN A 91 -15.10 -4.85 -10.08
C ASN A 91 -15.88 -6.10 -9.71
N LEU A 92 -16.77 -6.03 -8.72
CA LEU A 92 -17.68 -7.12 -8.39
C LEU A 92 -18.70 -7.36 -9.52
N HIS A 93 -19.25 -6.28 -10.09
CA HIS A 93 -20.16 -6.39 -11.24
C HIS A 93 -19.44 -6.98 -12.46
N MET A 94 -18.20 -6.56 -12.71
CA MET A 94 -17.35 -7.13 -13.75
C MET A 94 -17.10 -8.62 -13.52
N ALA A 95 -16.70 -9.04 -12.31
CA ALA A 95 -16.45 -10.43 -11.98
C ALA A 95 -17.70 -11.30 -12.24
N LYS A 96 -18.88 -10.86 -11.78
CA LYS A 96 -20.15 -11.55 -12.04
C LYS A 96 -20.49 -11.65 -13.53
N ALA A 97 -20.23 -10.60 -14.29
CA ALA A 97 -20.46 -10.60 -15.74
C ALA A 97 -19.51 -11.57 -16.46
N ILE A 98 -18.26 -11.69 -16.00
CA ILE A 98 -17.30 -12.68 -16.51
C ILE A 98 -17.76 -14.10 -16.16
N ASP A 99 -18.17 -14.36 -14.92
CA ASP A 99 -18.69 -15.67 -14.53
C ASP A 99 -19.89 -16.06 -15.39
N SER A 100 -20.83 -15.12 -15.61
CA SER A 100 -21.99 -15.32 -16.48
C SER A 100 -21.60 -15.57 -17.94
N PHE A 101 -20.55 -14.92 -18.44
CA PHE A 101 -20.00 -15.18 -19.77
C PHE A 101 -19.45 -16.61 -19.88
N MET A 102 -18.74 -17.10 -18.86
CA MET A 102 -18.23 -18.47 -18.82
C MET A 102 -19.37 -19.49 -18.76
N ASP A 103 -20.46 -19.16 -18.08
CA ASP A 103 -21.70 -19.95 -18.04
C ASP A 103 -22.55 -19.83 -19.33
N THR A 104 -22.07 -19.07 -20.33
CA THR A 104 -22.76 -18.83 -21.62
C THR A 104 -24.12 -18.11 -21.48
N ASP A 105 -24.33 -17.37 -20.39
CA ASP A 105 -25.49 -16.50 -20.19
C ASP A 105 -25.23 -15.13 -20.85
N PHE A 106 -25.64 -15.02 -22.12
CA PHE A 106 -25.37 -13.87 -22.98
C PHE A 106 -26.03 -12.56 -22.50
N GLU A 107 -27.16 -12.64 -21.80
CA GLU A 107 -27.86 -11.45 -21.32
C GLU A 107 -27.10 -10.82 -20.13
N LYS A 108 -26.62 -11.67 -19.23
CA LYS A 108 -25.85 -11.22 -18.04
C LYS A 108 -24.38 -10.94 -18.34
N SER A 109 -23.82 -11.49 -19.42
CA SER A 109 -22.44 -11.23 -19.86
C SER A 109 -22.23 -9.88 -20.56
N GLN A 110 -23.30 -9.22 -21.04
CA GLN A 110 -23.19 -8.01 -21.88
C GLN A 110 -22.29 -6.92 -21.29
N TYR A 111 -22.26 -6.77 -19.97
CA TYR A 111 -21.43 -5.77 -19.30
C TYR A 111 -19.93 -6.02 -19.55
N PHE A 112 -19.50 -7.28 -19.51
CA PHE A 112 -18.13 -7.66 -19.81
C PHE A 112 -17.80 -7.43 -21.29
N GLU A 113 -18.67 -7.88 -22.20
CA GLU A 113 -18.47 -7.73 -23.65
C GLU A 113 -18.34 -6.27 -24.10
N LYS A 114 -19.23 -5.39 -23.61
CA LYS A 114 -19.18 -3.96 -23.91
C LYS A 114 -17.88 -3.32 -23.45
N LYS A 115 -17.42 -3.68 -22.25
CA LYS A 115 -16.15 -3.15 -21.69
C LYS A 115 -14.94 -3.70 -22.44
N LEU A 116 -15.01 -4.93 -22.97
CA LEU A 116 -13.97 -5.51 -23.81
C LEU A 116 -13.87 -4.78 -25.16
N LEU A 117 -15.01 -4.52 -25.81
CA LEU A 117 -15.10 -3.78 -27.07
C LEU A 117 -14.58 -2.34 -26.95
N LEU A 118 -14.92 -1.63 -25.87
CA LEU A 118 -14.37 -0.30 -25.57
C LEU A 118 -12.84 -0.32 -25.53
N LYS A 119 -12.26 -1.32 -24.87
CA LYS A 119 -10.80 -1.46 -24.75
C LYS A 119 -10.10 -1.79 -26.07
N CYS A 120 -10.79 -2.47 -26.98
CA CYS A 120 -10.29 -2.78 -28.32
C CYS A 120 -10.35 -1.58 -29.28
N ASN A 121 -11.25 -0.61 -29.05
CA ASN A 121 -11.41 0.58 -29.90
C ASN A 121 -10.50 1.75 -29.48
N GLU A 122 -9.72 1.61 -28.40
CA GLU A 122 -8.73 2.61 -27.95
C GLU A 122 -7.34 2.42 -28.60
N TYR A 123 -7.21 1.50 -29.56
CA TYR A 123 -6.02 1.26 -30.40
C TYR A 123 -6.40 1.36 -31.89
#